data_AF-A0A841APL5-F1
#
_entry.id   AF-A0A841APL5-F1
#
_cell.length_a   1.000
_cell.length_b   1.000
_cell.length_c   1.000
_cell.angle_alpha   90.00
_cell.angle_beta   90.00
_cell.angle_gamma   90.00
#
_symmetry.space_group_name_H-M   'P 1'
#
loop_
_entity.id
_entity.type
_entity.pdbx_description
1 polymer ?
#
loop_
_entity_poly.entity_id
_entity_poly.type
_entity_poly.pdbx_seq_one_letter_code
_entity_poly.pdbx_strand_id
1 'polypeptide(L)'
;MTTPAPRVRRQRSVTEMLLSIVLGLEAVLVFFVMLVVYGLKSLEPALAFGGGIALIVVLLLAGRLLKYPWGVWLGWVLQLVLLASGLLIPLMYLIAGGFLAIWIYCFVKGRQIDHQKAAFAAANNPGEEP
;
A
#
# COMPACT_ATOMS: atom_id res chain seq x y z
N MET A 1 -37.83 3.27 -23.68
CA MET A 1 -36.36 3.22 -23.65
C MET A 1 -35.90 3.80 -22.31
N THR A 2 -35.48 2.98 -21.35
CA THR A 2 -34.93 3.45 -20.07
C THR A 2 -33.43 3.65 -20.24
N THR A 3 -32.98 4.89 -20.35
CA THR A 3 -31.55 5.23 -20.36
C THR A 3 -30.96 4.83 -19.00
N PRO A 4 -29.95 3.95 -18.94
CA PRO A 4 -29.29 3.62 -17.68
C PRO A 4 -28.71 4.90 -17.06
N ALA A 5 -29.04 5.18 -15.80
CA ALA A 5 -28.46 6.30 -15.07
C ALA A 5 -26.92 6.20 -15.08
N PRO A 6 -26.18 7.31 -15.28
CA PRO A 6 -24.72 7.28 -15.30
C PRO A 6 -24.19 6.71 -13.97
N ARG A 7 -23.43 5.62 -14.02
CA ARG A 7 -22.77 5.09 -12.82
C ARG A 7 -21.77 6.12 -12.31
N VAL A 8 -22.06 6.75 -11.18
CA VAL A 8 -21.14 7.66 -10.50
C VAL A 8 -19.85 6.89 -10.23
N ARG A 9 -18.74 7.29 -10.86
CA ARG A 9 -17.43 6.66 -10.63
C ARG A 9 -17.03 6.96 -9.18
N ARG A 10 -16.84 5.92 -8.36
CA ARG A 10 -16.28 6.05 -7.01
C ARG A 10 -14.94 6.79 -7.12
N GLN A 11 -14.85 7.98 -6.52
CA GLN A 11 -13.58 8.69 -6.39
C GLN A 11 -12.71 7.92 -5.39
N ARG A 12 -11.43 7.72 -5.72
CA ARG A 12 -10.47 7.10 -4.80
C ARG A 12 -10.28 8.01 -3.59
N SER A 13 -10.27 7.42 -2.41
CA SER A 13 -10.00 8.16 -1.17
C SER A 13 -8.54 8.63 -1.14
N VAL A 14 -8.24 9.68 -0.39
CA VAL A 14 -6.86 10.14 -0.19
C VAL A 14 -6.05 9.06 0.52
N THR A 15 -6.64 8.37 1.49
CA THR A 15 -6.03 7.19 2.13
C THR A 15 -5.64 6.12 1.12
N GLU A 16 -6.54 5.76 0.20
CA GLU A 16 -6.27 4.74 -0.82
C GLU A 16 -5.08 5.13 -1.72
N MET A 17 -5.00 6.40 -2.13
CA MET A 17 -3.91 6.89 -2.97
C MET A 17 -2.58 6.89 -2.22
N LEU A 18 -2.55 7.43 -1.00
CA LEU A 18 -1.31 7.51 -0.21
C LEU A 18 -0.75 6.12 0.11
N LEU A 19 -1.60 5.19 0.57
CA LEU A 19 -1.17 3.82 0.85
C LEU A 19 -0.73 3.08 -0.41
N SER A 20 -1.40 3.29 -1.55
CA SER A 20 -0.98 2.69 -2.83
C SER A 20 0.38 3.20 -3.30
N ILE A 21 0.71 4.47 -3.04
CA ILE A 21 2.03 5.04 -3.35
C ILE A 21 3.10 4.37 -2.49
N VAL A 22 2.85 4.19 -1.19
CA VAL A 22 3.79 3.50 -0.28
C VAL A 22 4.06 2.07 -0.76
N LEU A 23 3.04 1.27 -1.07
CA LEU A 23 3.22 -0.09 -1.61
C LEU A 23 3.98 -0.12 -2.94
N GLY A 24 3.76 0.89 -3.80
CA GLY A 24 4.51 1.03 -5.05
C GLY A 24 5.99 1.30 -4.81
N LEU A 25 6.32 2.17 -3.86
CA LEU A 25 7.70 2.43 -3.44
C LEU A 25 8.35 1.20 -2.78
N GLU A 26 7.58 0.42 -2.02
CA GLU A 26 8.06 -0.85 -1.46
C GLU A 26 8.37 -1.88 -2.53
N ALA A 27 7.58 -1.95 -3.60
CA ALA A 27 7.88 -2.85 -4.71
C ALA A 27 9.23 -2.51 -5.36
N VAL A 28 9.53 -1.21 -5.50
CA VAL A 28 10.83 -0.74 -5.99
C VAL A 28 11.95 -1.06 -4.99
N LEU A 29 11.70 -0.88 -3.69
CA LEU A 29 12.64 -1.27 -2.64
C LEU A 29 12.95 -2.77 -2.70
N VAL A 30 11.93 -3.63 -2.79
CA VAL A 30 12.08 -5.09 -2.82
C VAL A 30 12.90 -5.52 -4.04
N PHE A 31 12.74 -4.85 -5.18
CA PHE A 31 13.60 -5.06 -6.34
C PHE A 31 15.09 -4.82 -6.00
N PHE A 32 15.42 -3.73 -5.30
CA PHE A 32 16.79 -3.49 -4.87
C PHE A 32 17.25 -4.51 -3.81
N VAL A 33 16.40 -4.87 -2.85
CA VAL A 33 16.71 -5.90 -1.83
C VAL A 33 17.05 -7.23 -2.49
N MET A 34 16.28 -7.64 -3.50
CA MET A 34 16.54 -8.84 -4.28
C MET A 34 17.93 -8.81 -4.94
N LEU A 35 18.34 -7.67 -5.53
CA LEU A 35 19.68 -7.50 -6.10
C LEU A 35 20.78 -7.55 -5.04
N VAL A 36 20.56 -6.95 -3.87
CA VAL A 36 21.51 -6.97 -2.76
C VAL A 36 21.68 -8.39 -2.22
N VAL A 37 20.58 -9.11 -1.97
CA VAL A 37 20.59 -10.51 -1.51
C VAL A 37 21.34 -11.41 -2.49
N TYR A 38 21.10 -11.23 -3.80
CA TYR A 38 21.83 -11.95 -4.84
C TYR A 38 23.32 -11.59 -4.85
N GLY A 39 23.66 -10.30 -4.78
CA GLY A 39 25.05 -9.82 -4.75
C GLY A 39 25.84 -10.29 -3.53
N LEU A 40 25.17 -10.40 -2.38
CA LEU A 40 25.74 -10.89 -1.13
C LEU A 40 25.83 -12.43 -1.07
N LYS A 41 25.30 -13.13 -2.09
CA LYS A 41 25.19 -14.60 -2.16
C LYS A 41 24.54 -15.22 -0.91
N SER A 42 23.64 -14.47 -0.26
CA SER A 42 23.00 -14.90 0.99
C SER A 42 21.94 -15.98 0.79
N LEU A 43 21.39 -16.11 -0.42
CA LEU A 43 20.37 -17.09 -0.77
C LEU A 43 20.66 -17.68 -2.15
N GLU A 44 20.09 -18.86 -2.40
CA GLU A 44 20.10 -19.47 -3.72
C GLU A 44 19.41 -18.55 -4.74
N PRO A 45 19.97 -18.33 -5.95
CA PRO A 45 19.46 -17.35 -6.90
C PRO A 45 17.97 -17.56 -7.23
N ALA A 46 17.53 -18.81 -7.37
CA ALA A 46 16.13 -19.14 -7.62
C ALA A 46 15.20 -18.65 -6.50
N LEU A 47 15.62 -18.75 -5.23
CA LEU A 47 14.86 -18.27 -4.08
C LEU A 47 14.88 -16.74 -3.98
N ALA A 48 16.03 -16.12 -4.24
CA ALA A 48 16.16 -14.67 -4.20
C ALA A 48 15.26 -14.00 -5.25
N PHE A 49 15.36 -14.44 -6.51
CA PHE A 49 14.54 -13.91 -7.61
C PHE A 49 13.08 -14.33 -7.49
N GLY A 50 12.81 -15.61 -7.18
CA GLY A 50 11.44 -16.11 -7.02
C GLY A 50 10.70 -15.41 -5.90
N GLY A 51 11.32 -15.29 -4.71
CA GLY A 51 10.75 -14.61 -3.55
C GLY A 51 10.60 -13.11 -3.77
N GLY A 52 11.62 -12.44 -4.33
CA GLY A 52 11.59 -11.01 -4.63
C GLY A 52 10.50 -10.64 -5.65
N ILE A 53 10.42 -11.36 -6.77
CA ILE A 53 9.39 -11.13 -7.79
C ILE A 53 7.99 -11.42 -7.25
N ALA A 54 7.81 -12.53 -6.51
CA ALA A 54 6.54 -12.85 -5.89
C ALA A 54 6.08 -11.73 -4.93
N LEU A 55 6.98 -11.23 -4.09
CA LEU A 55 6.67 -10.15 -3.15
C LEU A 55 6.33 -8.84 -3.86
N ILE A 56 7.02 -8.49 -4.95
CA ILE A 56 6.68 -7.34 -5.81
C ILE A 56 5.25 -7.48 -6.36
N VAL A 57 4.90 -8.64 -6.90
CA VAL A 57 3.55 -8.88 -7.43
C VAL A 57 2.51 -8.74 -6.32
N VAL A 58 2.77 -9.30 -5.13
CA VAL A 58 1.86 -9.17 -3.98
C VAL A 58 1.70 -7.71 -3.55
N LEU A 59 2.77 -6.91 -3.50
CA LEU A 59 2.70 -5.48 -3.16
C LEU A 59 1.84 -4.70 -4.16
N LEU A 60 2.02 -4.95 -5.46
CA LEU A 60 1.24 -4.30 -6.52
C LEU A 60 -0.24 -4.71 -6.47
N LEU A 61 -0.52 -5.99 -6.20
CA LEU A 61 -1.89 -6.48 -6.00
C LEU A 61 -2.51 -5.86 -4.76
N ALA A 62 -1.79 -5.82 -3.63
CA ALA A 62 -2.25 -5.19 -2.40
C ALA A 62 -2.64 -3.72 -2.61
N GLY A 63 -1.88 -2.97 -3.43
CA GLY A 63 -2.23 -1.61 -3.85
C GLY A 63 -3.60 -1.52 -4.54
N ARG A 64 -3.96 -2.51 -5.34
CA ARG A 64 -5.31 -2.62 -5.95
C ARG A 64 -6.39 -3.04 -4.95
N LEU A 65 -6.05 -3.81 -3.93
CA LEU A 65 -6.98 -4.29 -2.90
C LEU A 65 -7.28 -3.25 -1.82
N LEU A 66 -6.53 -2.15 -1.73
CA LEU A 66 -6.79 -1.05 -0.79
C LEU A 66 -8.19 -0.41 -0.92
N LYS A 67 -8.88 -0.63 -2.05
CA LYS A 67 -10.30 -0.24 -2.21
C LYS A 67 -11.26 -0.96 -1.25
N TYR A 68 -10.80 -2.05 -0.63
CA TYR A 68 -11.51 -2.83 0.38
C TYR A 68 -10.92 -2.58 1.78
N PRO A 69 -11.73 -2.59 2.86
CA PRO A 69 -11.23 -2.35 4.21
C PRO A 69 -10.20 -3.39 4.68
N TRP A 70 -10.23 -4.58 4.10
CA TRP A 70 -9.30 -5.70 4.35
C TRP A 70 -7.93 -5.46 3.71
N GLY A 71 -7.83 -4.59 2.70
CA GLY A 71 -6.56 -4.27 2.03
C GLY A 71 -5.56 -3.59 2.97
N VAL A 72 -6.05 -2.86 3.98
CA VAL A 72 -5.19 -2.25 5.00
C VAL A 72 -4.52 -3.32 5.89
N TRP A 73 -5.25 -4.37 6.25
CA TRP A 73 -4.68 -5.50 7.00
C TRP A 73 -3.60 -6.23 6.20
N LEU A 74 -3.82 -6.42 4.90
CA LEU A 74 -2.81 -6.99 4.02
C LEU A 74 -1.53 -6.13 3.99
N GLY A 75 -1.69 -4.80 3.94
CA GLY A 75 -0.55 -3.88 4.03
C GLY A 75 0.22 -3.98 5.34
N TRP A 76 -0.46 -4.13 6.48
CA TRP A 76 0.22 -4.37 7.76
C TRP A 76 1.02 -5.68 7.76
N VAL A 77 0.47 -6.76 7.19
CA VAL A 77 1.20 -8.02 7.02
C VAL A 77 2.45 -7.80 6.16
N LEU A 78 2.32 -7.04 5.06
CA LEU A 78 3.43 -6.74 4.17
C LEU A 78 4.53 -5.92 4.87
N GLN A 79 4.17 -5.00 5.76
CA GLN A 79 5.16 -4.30 6.59
C GLN A 79 5.95 -5.25 7.49
N LEU A 80 5.28 -6.23 8.11
CA LEU A 80 5.96 -7.21 8.94
C LEU A 80 6.89 -8.11 8.11
N VAL A 81 6.49 -8.47 6.89
CA VAL A 81 7.34 -9.21 5.95
C VAL A 81 8.58 -8.38 5.57
N LEU A 82 8.39 -7.10 5.29
CA LEU A 82 9.48 -6.18 4.96
C LEU A 82 10.42 -6.00 6.16
N LEU A 83 9.90 -5.90 7.37
CA LEU A 83 10.69 -5.85 8.60
C LEU A 83 11.46 -7.16 8.85
N ALA A 84 10.84 -8.32 8.58
CA ALA A 84 11.49 -9.62 8.70
C ALA A 84 12.66 -9.81 7.73
N SER A 85 12.67 -9.09 6.59
CA SER A 85 13.84 -9.06 5.69
C SER A 85 15.11 -8.50 6.36
N GLY A 86 14.95 -7.77 7.48
CA GLY A 86 16.03 -7.36 8.37
C GLY A 86 16.88 -8.50 8.91
N LEU A 87 16.34 -9.71 8.99
CA LEU A 87 17.09 -10.91 9.39
C LEU A 87 18.16 -11.29 8.36
N LEU A 88 17.93 -11.01 7.08
CA LEU A 88 18.90 -11.25 6.01
C LEU A 88 19.92 -10.10 5.94
N ILE A 89 19.43 -8.87 6.09
CA ILE A 89 20.23 -7.66 5.94
C ILE A 89 19.85 -6.71 7.09
N PRO A 90 20.66 -6.59 8.16
CA PRO A 90 20.31 -5.77 9.33
C PRO A 90 19.95 -4.30 9.00
N LEU A 91 20.55 -3.73 7.96
CA LEU A 91 20.22 -2.38 7.47
C LEU A 91 18.74 -2.24 7.07
N MET A 92 18.09 -3.34 6.66
CA MET A 92 16.67 -3.33 6.30
C MET A 92 15.75 -3.04 7.48
N TYR A 93 16.18 -3.23 8.73
CA TYR A 93 15.36 -2.79 9.87
C TYR A 93 15.15 -1.28 9.87
N LEU A 94 16.19 -0.50 9.51
CA LEU A 94 16.07 0.95 9.42
C LEU A 94 15.17 1.36 8.25
N ILE A 95 15.35 0.73 7.09
CA ILE A 95 14.60 1.06 5.88
C ILE A 95 13.13 0.63 6.04
N ALA A 96 12.87 -0.60 6.47
CA ALA A 96 11.52 -1.11 6.74
C ALA A 96 10.85 -0.33 7.88
N GLY A 97 11.59 0.08 8.91
CA GLY A 97 11.09 0.97 9.95
C GLY A 97 10.64 2.32 9.39
N GLY A 98 11.40 2.90 8.45
CA GLY A 98 11.02 4.12 7.74
C GLY A 98 9.76 3.94 6.89
N PHE A 99 9.65 2.82 6.17
CA PHE A 99 8.47 2.48 5.37
C PHE A 99 7.22 2.24 6.22
N LEU A 100 7.38 1.55 7.35
CA LEU A 100 6.32 1.38 8.34
C LEU A 100 5.90 2.72 8.96
N ALA A 101 6.84 3.62 9.24
CA ALA A 101 6.53 4.95 9.77
C ALA A 101 5.73 5.79 8.76
N ILE A 102 6.14 5.82 7.48
CA ILE A 102 5.37 6.53 6.45
C ILE A 102 4.02 5.85 6.19
N TRP A 103 3.93 4.53 6.28
CA TRP A 103 2.66 3.79 6.20
C TRP A 103 1.66 4.25 7.26
N ILE A 104 2.09 4.27 8.54
CA ILE A 104 1.27 4.73 9.65
C ILE A 104 0.88 6.20 9.46
N TYR A 105 1.83 7.04 9.05
CA TYR A 105 1.57 8.46 8.79
C TYR A 105 0.52 8.66 7.68
N CYS A 106 0.69 7.99 6.54
CA CYS A 106 -0.25 8.02 5.41
C CYS A 106 -1.63 7.49 5.80
N PHE A 107 -1.70 6.45 6.62
CA PHE A 107 -2.96 5.91 7.13
C PHE A 107 -3.70 6.94 8.01
N VAL A 108 -3.02 7.53 9.00
CA VAL A 108 -3.62 8.52 9.91
C VAL A 108 -4.02 9.79 9.16
N LYS A 109 -3.12 10.36 8.35
CA LYS A 109 -3.39 11.58 7.59
C LYS A 109 -4.42 11.38 6.50
N GLY A 110 -4.38 10.25 5.79
CA GLY A 110 -5.39 9.90 4.81
C GLY A 110 -6.79 9.92 5.41
N ARG A 111 -6.98 9.24 6.56
CA ARG A 111 -8.29 9.20 7.24
C ARG A 111 -8.73 10.58 7.71
N GLN A 112 -7.81 11.37 8.26
CA GLN A 112 -8.11 12.74 8.68
C GLN A 112 -8.64 13.58 7.51
N ILE A 113 -8.00 13.51 6.34
CA ILE A 113 -8.42 14.25 5.14
C ILE A 113 -9.72 13.70 4.57
N ASP A 114 -9.88 12.38 4.54
CA ASP A 114 -11.10 11.73 4.04
C ASP A 114 -12.33 12.10 4.90
N HIS A 115 -12.18 12.18 6.23
CA HIS A 115 -13.23 12.66 7.14
C HIS A 115 -13.60 14.12 6.89
N GLN A 116 -12.61 14.99 6.66
CA GLN A 116 -12.85 16.41 6.34
C GLN A 116 -13.58 16.57 4.99
N LYS A 117 -13.17 15.81 3.97
CA LYS A 117 -13.83 15.80 2.66
C LYS A 117 -15.28 15.31 2.74
N ALA A 118 -15.54 14.27 3.53
CA ALA A 118 -16.89 13.76 3.74
C ALA A 118 -17.80 14.79 4.45
N ALA A 119 -17.30 15.46 5.50
CA ALA A 119 -18.03 16.50 6.21
C ALA A 119 -18.34 17.71 5.30
N PHE A 120 -17.37 18.14 4.48
CA PHE A 120 -17.57 19.23 3.52
C PHE A 120 -18.58 18.87 2.43
N ALA A 121 -18.55 17.64 1.92
CA ALA A 121 -19.53 17.16 0.93
C ALA A 121 -20.96 17.14 1.50
N ALA A 122 -21.13 16.68 2.74
CA ALA A 122 -22.44 16.68 3.42
C ALA A 122 -22.98 18.10 3.67
N ALA A 123 -22.11 19.06 4.02
CA ALA A 123 -22.51 20.45 4.24
C ALA A 123 -22.92 21.19 2.95
N ASN A 124 -22.34 20.82 1.80
CA ASN A 124 -22.60 21.48 0.52
C ASN A 124 -23.73 20.85 -0.32
N ASN A 125 -24.20 19.65 0.02
CA ASN A 125 -25.35 18.99 -0.62
C ASN A 125 -26.49 18.70 0.38
N PRO A 126 -27.08 19.71 1.05
CA PRO A 126 -28.13 19.50 2.06
C PRO A 126 -29.50 19.08 1.51
N GLY A 127 -29.66 18.91 0.19
CA GLY A 127 -30.95 18.67 -0.48
C GLY A 127 -31.22 17.24 -0.98
N GLU A 128 -30.27 16.30 -0.78
CA GLU A 128 -30.48 14.87 -1.06
C GLU A 128 -30.76 14.13 0.27
N GLU A 129 -31.84 14.51 0.96
CA GLU A 129 -32.41 13.66 2.01
C GLU A 129 -33.22 12.51 1.38
N PRO A 130 -33.21 11.30 1.97
CA PRO A 130 -33.74 10.05 1.38
C PRO A 130 -35.25 10.00 1.16
#